data_AF-A0A6A8LNC0-F1
#
_entry.id   AF-A0A6A8LNC0-F1
#
_cell.length_a   1.000
_cell.length_b   1.000
_cell.length_c   1.000
_cell.angle_alpha   90.00
_cell.angle_beta   90.00
_cell.angle_gamma   90.00
#
_symmetry.space_group_name_H-M   'P 1'
#
loop_
_entity.id
_entity.type
_entity.pdbx_description
1 polymer ?
#
loop_
_entity_poly.entity_id
_entity_poly.type
_entity_poly.pdbx_seq_one_letter_code
_entity_poly.pdbx_strand_id
1 'polypeptide(L)'
;MSLFYSLFAALMIVGIFIGLCLLVLKSTRKFGIQLTIGCLSILLLMSLANRFIFKFGDEHEAAITPQTFHKIKEGMTYEEVKKIVGGKARSESNLYAGSKEYVYSGKDGLESGSTVTLEFDDDELNFISETGLISKREDEQNEDEDTTTVIENETEEDQINDLVENNLKNVSIDKIELNQDMSKNKEKQYIALVHLSFNLKNTPERAKKITQTYSEDLAARIGDKIKSVDQLIIFWKIPYLNDNAVLAKNSYVRSGSHFIIADQAYQPPLQ
;
A
#
# COMPACT_ATOMS: atom_id res chain seq x y z
N MET A 1 -34.86 8.11 8.58
CA MET A 1 -34.64 8.58 7.19
C MET A 1 -35.53 7.83 6.18
N SER A 2 -35.47 6.50 6.04
CA SER A 2 -36.18 5.79 4.95
C SER A 2 -37.72 5.92 4.99
N LEU A 3 -38.35 5.94 6.17
CA LEU A 3 -39.80 6.15 6.31
C LEU A 3 -40.25 7.53 5.77
N PHE A 4 -39.44 8.58 5.95
CA PHE A 4 -39.73 9.91 5.43
C PHE A 4 -39.60 9.97 3.90
N TYR A 5 -38.58 9.30 3.33
CA TYR A 5 -38.43 9.19 1.88
C TYR A 5 -39.59 8.44 1.22
N SER A 6 -40.04 7.33 1.82
CA SER A 6 -41.15 6.54 1.31
C SER A 6 -42.47 7.31 1.35
N LEU A 7 -42.74 8.05 2.44
CA LEU A 7 -43.94 8.86 2.57
C LEU A 7 -43.94 10.02 1.56
N PHE A 8 -42.78 10.66 1.36
CA PHE A 8 -42.65 11.76 0.41
C PHE A 8 -42.80 11.29 -1.04
N ALA A 9 -42.20 10.16 -1.41
CA ALA A 9 -42.37 9.56 -2.74
C ALA A 9 -43.85 9.22 -3.04
N ALA A 10 -44.58 8.71 -2.05
CA ALA A 10 -46.01 8.42 -2.18
C ALA A 10 -46.83 9.70 -2.47
N LEU A 11 -46.54 10.82 -1.79
CA LEU A 11 -47.19 12.11 -2.05
C LEU A 11 -46.91 12.63 -3.48
N MET A 12 -45.70 12.44 -3.98
CA MET A 12 -45.32 12.83 -5.35
C MET A 12 -46.05 12.01 -6.41
N ILE A 13 -46.25 10.72 -6.17
CA ILE A 13 -47.05 9.85 -7.05
C ILE A 13 -48.52 10.31 -7.08
N VAL A 14 -49.09 10.64 -5.91
CA VAL A 14 -50.45 11.22 -5.83
C VAL A 14 -50.53 12.54 -6.62
N GLY A 15 -49.51 13.40 -6.52
CA GLY A 15 -49.41 14.64 -7.29
C GLY A 15 -49.41 14.41 -8.82
N ILE A 16 -48.75 13.35 -9.29
CA ILE A 16 -48.76 12.97 -10.71
C ILE A 16 -50.18 12.57 -11.14
N PHE A 17 -50.88 11.74 -10.36
CA PHE A 17 -52.27 11.35 -10.67
C PHE A 17 -53.20 12.55 -10.71
N ILE A 18 -53.09 13.48 -9.75
CA ILE A 18 -53.87 14.72 -9.73
C ILE A 18 -53.56 15.55 -10.98
N GLY A 19 -52.28 15.72 -11.32
CA GLY A 19 -51.87 16.48 -12.49
C GLY A 19 -52.37 15.88 -13.81
N LEU A 20 -52.38 14.54 -13.93
CA LEU A 20 -52.95 13.83 -15.08
C LEU A 20 -54.47 14.00 -15.19
N CYS A 21 -55.21 13.91 -14.07
CA CYS A 21 -56.65 14.17 -14.05
C CYS A 21 -56.98 15.59 -14.51
N LEU A 22 -56.16 16.57 -14.15
CA LEU A 22 -56.33 17.98 -14.54
C LEU A 22 -56.05 18.25 -16.04
N LEU A 23 -55.52 17.29 -16.79
CA LEU A 23 -55.34 17.39 -18.25
C LEU A 23 -56.66 17.26 -19.02
N VAL A 24 -57.67 16.63 -18.42
CA VAL A 24 -58.98 16.39 -19.04
C VAL A 24 -59.76 17.70 -19.23
N LEU A 25 -59.58 18.67 -18.32
CA LEU A 25 -60.22 19.99 -18.41
C LEU A 25 -59.33 21.01 -19.12
N LYS A 26 -59.85 21.65 -20.18
CA LYS A 26 -59.12 22.61 -21.02
C LYS A 26 -58.63 23.85 -20.24
N SER A 27 -59.33 24.26 -19.19
CA SER A 27 -58.98 25.42 -18.33
C SER A 27 -57.80 25.13 -17.39
N THR A 28 -57.64 23.89 -16.93
CA THR A 28 -56.62 23.49 -15.94
C THR A 28 -55.40 22.80 -16.57
N ARG A 29 -55.45 22.53 -17.87
CA ARG A 29 -54.44 21.74 -18.60
C ARG A 29 -53.00 22.25 -18.42
N LYS A 30 -52.76 23.57 -18.46
CA LYS A 30 -51.40 24.13 -18.27
C LYS A 30 -50.86 23.83 -16.87
N PHE A 31 -51.72 23.95 -15.85
CA PHE A 31 -51.37 23.66 -14.47
C PHE A 31 -51.12 22.16 -14.25
N GLY A 32 -51.95 21.28 -14.83
CA GLY A 32 -51.76 19.83 -14.79
C GLY A 32 -50.41 19.39 -15.39
N ILE A 33 -50.01 19.98 -16.53
CA ILE A 33 -48.70 19.71 -17.15
C ILE A 33 -47.56 20.17 -16.24
N GLN A 34 -47.62 21.38 -15.67
CA GLN A 34 -46.58 21.88 -14.78
C GLN A 34 -46.44 21.03 -13.51
N LEU A 35 -47.55 20.60 -12.91
CA LEU A 35 -47.57 19.76 -11.72
C LEU A 35 -46.98 18.38 -11.99
N THR A 36 -47.37 17.73 -13.09
CA THR A 36 -46.84 16.40 -13.47
C THR A 36 -45.34 16.44 -13.76
N ILE A 37 -44.87 17.42 -14.53
CA ILE A 37 -43.44 17.59 -14.84
C ILE A 37 -42.65 17.89 -13.56
N GLY A 38 -43.16 18.77 -12.70
CA GLY A 38 -42.54 19.08 -11.42
C GLY A 38 -42.36 17.84 -10.54
N CYS A 39 -43.42 17.02 -10.42
CA CYS A 39 -43.35 15.79 -9.62
C CYS A 39 -42.37 14.76 -10.19
N LEU A 40 -42.35 14.57 -11.51
CA LEU A 40 -41.39 13.67 -12.17
C LEU A 40 -39.94 14.16 -12.00
N SER A 41 -39.71 15.46 -12.08
CA SER A 41 -38.37 16.06 -11.94
C SER A 41 -37.82 15.86 -10.53
N ILE A 42 -38.67 16.01 -9.50
CA ILE A 42 -38.30 15.78 -8.10
C ILE A 42 -38.02 14.30 -7.83
N LEU A 43 -38.83 13.38 -8.37
CA LEU A 43 -38.58 11.94 -8.25
C LEU A 43 -37.28 11.53 -8.95
N LEU A 44 -36.97 12.12 -10.10
CA LEU A 44 -35.70 11.91 -10.80
C LEU A 44 -34.52 12.41 -9.95
N LEU A 45 -34.60 13.62 -9.40
CA LEU A 45 -33.58 14.18 -8.51
C LEU A 45 -33.40 13.33 -7.25
N MET A 46 -34.48 12.80 -6.67
CA MET A 46 -34.41 11.87 -5.54
C MET A 46 -33.74 10.55 -5.92
N SER A 47 -34.03 10.00 -7.10
CA SER A 47 -33.36 8.79 -7.60
C SER A 47 -31.85 9.01 -7.79
N LEU A 48 -31.45 10.15 -8.36
CA LEU A 48 -30.05 10.54 -8.47
C LEU A 48 -29.40 10.73 -7.09
N ALA A 49 -30.07 11.41 -6.17
CA ALA A 49 -29.59 11.63 -4.81
C ALA A 49 -29.47 10.33 -4.04
N ASN A 50 -30.37 9.36 -4.20
CA ASN A 50 -30.27 8.04 -3.55
C ASN A 50 -29.03 7.28 -4.04
N ARG A 51 -28.72 7.36 -5.34
CA ARG A 51 -27.50 6.77 -5.91
C ARG A 51 -26.22 7.43 -5.40
N PHE A 52 -26.29 8.70 -5.02
CA PHE A 52 -25.18 9.45 -4.41
C PHE A 52 -25.05 9.22 -2.90
N ILE A 53 -26.15 9.27 -2.14
CA ILE A 53 -26.17 9.15 -0.67
C ILE A 53 -25.83 7.72 -0.22
N PHE A 54 -26.28 6.67 -0.94
CA PHE A 54 -25.83 5.30 -0.64
C PHE A 54 -24.35 5.04 -0.95
N LYS A 55 -23.70 5.92 -1.72
CA LYS A 55 -22.27 5.83 -2.03
C LYS A 55 -21.40 6.40 -0.90
N PHE A 56 -22.00 7.06 0.09
CA PHE A 56 -21.34 7.70 1.24
C PHE A 56 -22.07 7.37 2.54
N GLY A 57 -22.44 6.10 2.76
CA GLY A 57 -22.76 5.67 4.13
C GLY A 57 -21.48 5.76 4.96
N ASP A 58 -21.57 6.25 6.20
CA ASP A 58 -20.44 6.28 7.14
C ASP A 58 -19.82 4.89 7.22
N GLU A 59 -18.71 4.70 6.51
CA GLU A 59 -18.02 3.43 6.44
C GLU A 59 -17.38 3.18 7.80
N HIS A 60 -17.87 2.16 8.48
CA HIS A 60 -17.31 1.71 9.74
C HIS A 60 -15.98 1.02 9.49
N GLU A 61 -15.06 1.20 10.44
CA GLU A 61 -13.82 0.42 10.47
C GLU A 61 -14.17 -1.06 10.65
N ALA A 62 -13.61 -1.89 9.79
CA ALA A 62 -13.79 -3.33 9.85
C ALA A 62 -12.57 -4.02 10.44
N ALA A 63 -12.81 -5.17 11.06
CA ALA A 63 -11.76 -6.04 11.57
C ALA A 63 -11.71 -7.33 10.75
N ILE A 64 -10.50 -7.79 10.45
CA ILE A 64 -10.26 -9.02 9.68
C ILE A 64 -10.20 -10.21 10.65
N THR A 65 -10.93 -11.26 10.33
CA THR A 65 -10.88 -12.56 11.03
C THR A 65 -10.02 -13.54 10.25
N PRO A 66 -9.51 -14.63 10.85
CA PRO A 66 -8.83 -15.69 10.10
C PRO A 66 -9.64 -16.18 8.89
N GLN A 67 -10.97 -16.28 9.02
CA GLN A 67 -11.82 -16.74 7.92
C GLN A 67 -11.93 -15.75 6.76
N THR A 68 -11.99 -14.46 7.05
CA THR A 68 -12.01 -13.43 6.00
C THR A 68 -10.63 -13.23 5.39
N PHE A 69 -9.57 -13.33 6.20
CA PHE A 69 -8.18 -13.30 5.74
C PHE A 69 -7.89 -14.34 4.64
N HIS A 70 -8.28 -15.61 4.84
CA HIS A 70 -8.07 -16.67 3.84
C HIS A 70 -8.83 -16.46 2.52
N LYS A 71 -9.81 -15.54 2.49
CA LYS A 71 -10.54 -15.18 1.26
C LYS A 71 -9.85 -14.06 0.49
N ILE A 72 -9.04 -13.24 1.16
CA ILE A 72 -8.26 -12.17 0.55
C ILE A 72 -7.11 -12.81 -0.22
N LYS A 73 -6.92 -12.40 -1.47
CA LYS A 73 -5.87 -12.92 -2.35
C LYS A 73 -5.22 -11.79 -3.11
N GLU A 74 -3.95 -11.98 -3.44
CA GLU A 74 -3.26 -11.11 -4.39
C GLU A 74 -4.06 -11.00 -5.70
N GLY A 75 -3.96 -9.85 -6.36
CA GLY A 75 -4.71 -9.51 -7.56
C GLY A 75 -6.10 -8.93 -7.32
N MET A 76 -6.61 -8.95 -6.07
CA MET A 76 -7.90 -8.33 -5.75
C MET A 76 -7.81 -6.81 -5.74
N THR A 77 -8.86 -6.14 -6.20
CA THR A 77 -9.00 -4.69 -6.06
C THR A 77 -9.33 -4.28 -4.63
N TYR A 78 -9.07 -3.02 -4.27
CA TYR A 78 -9.43 -2.52 -2.93
C TYR A 78 -10.93 -2.72 -2.64
N GLU A 79 -11.78 -2.49 -3.63
CA GLU A 79 -13.24 -2.66 -3.50
C GLU A 79 -13.68 -4.12 -3.34
N GLU A 80 -12.96 -5.09 -3.93
CA GLU A 80 -13.22 -6.51 -3.70
C GLU A 80 -12.83 -6.92 -2.28
N VAL A 81 -11.67 -6.47 -1.81
CA VAL A 81 -11.21 -6.70 -0.43
C VAL A 81 -12.18 -6.08 0.56
N LYS A 82 -12.59 -4.84 0.33
CA LYS A 82 -13.55 -4.12 1.19
C LYS A 82 -14.89 -4.85 1.29
N LYS A 83 -15.37 -5.50 0.22
CA LYS A 83 -16.57 -6.36 0.26
C LYS A 83 -16.36 -7.64 1.09
N ILE A 84 -15.17 -8.23 1.05
CA ILE A 84 -14.82 -9.41 1.86
C ILE A 84 -14.75 -9.04 3.34
N VAL A 85 -14.11 -7.91 3.65
CA VAL A 85 -13.83 -7.47 5.01
C VAL A 85 -15.05 -6.77 5.65
N GLY A 86 -15.92 -6.18 4.84
CA GLY A 86 -17.18 -5.59 5.27
C GLY A 86 -17.10 -4.13 5.70
N GLY A 87 -15.97 -3.46 5.49
CA GLY A 87 -15.77 -2.06 5.84
C GLY A 87 -14.35 -1.57 5.52
N LYS A 88 -14.06 -0.35 5.97
CA LYS A 88 -12.77 0.32 5.67
C LYS A 88 -11.67 -0.11 6.65
N ALA A 89 -10.44 0.11 6.23
CA ALA A 89 -9.26 -0.02 7.08
C ALA A 89 -9.27 0.99 8.24
N ARG A 90 -8.56 0.69 9.33
CA ARG A 90 -8.35 1.63 10.44
C ARG A 90 -7.36 2.73 10.08
N SER A 91 -6.50 2.48 9.09
CA SER A 91 -5.50 3.44 8.59
C SER A 91 -5.26 3.21 7.09
N GLU A 92 -5.01 4.31 6.38
CA GLU A 92 -4.57 4.36 4.98
C GLU A 92 -3.34 5.26 4.92
N SER A 93 -2.29 4.83 4.22
CA SER A 93 -1.08 5.62 3.97
C SER A 93 -0.64 5.50 2.51
N ASN A 94 -0.02 6.55 1.96
CA ASN A 94 0.58 6.51 0.63
C ASN A 94 2.05 6.09 0.76
N LEU A 95 2.48 5.16 -0.08
CA LEU A 95 3.84 4.66 -0.17
C LEU A 95 4.57 5.24 -1.40
N TYR A 96 5.83 4.87 -1.56
CA TYR A 96 6.63 5.23 -2.74
C TYR A 96 5.99 4.68 -4.02
N ALA A 97 6.24 5.37 -5.15
CA ALA A 97 5.74 5.01 -6.47
C ALA A 97 4.19 4.96 -6.62
N GLY A 98 3.44 5.56 -5.69
CA GLY A 98 1.98 5.67 -5.78
C GLY A 98 1.21 4.47 -5.24
N SER A 99 1.92 3.51 -4.63
CA SER A 99 1.31 2.40 -3.91
C SER A 99 0.61 2.89 -2.63
N LYS A 100 -0.35 2.12 -2.13
CA LYS A 100 -1.13 2.45 -0.92
C LYS A 100 -1.11 1.31 0.07
N GLU A 101 -0.94 1.64 1.33
CA GLU A 101 -1.02 0.68 2.44
C GLU A 101 -2.31 0.90 3.24
N TYR A 102 -2.96 -0.20 3.59
CA TYR A 102 -4.17 -0.26 4.40
C TYR A 102 -3.96 -1.19 5.57
N VAL A 103 -4.22 -0.69 6.79
CA VAL A 103 -4.06 -1.47 8.01
C VAL A 103 -5.43 -1.77 8.61
N TYR A 104 -5.69 -3.04 8.90
CA TYR A 104 -6.90 -3.51 9.56
C TYR A 104 -6.57 -4.07 10.95
N SER A 105 -7.48 -3.90 11.89
CA SER A 105 -7.44 -4.63 13.16
C SER A 105 -7.80 -6.10 12.92
N GLY A 106 -7.14 -7.00 13.62
CA GLY A 106 -7.49 -8.40 13.69
C GLY A 106 -8.58 -8.65 14.73
N LYS A 107 -9.49 -9.57 14.42
CA LYS A 107 -10.53 -10.06 15.33
C LYS A 107 -10.46 -11.59 15.34
N ASP A 108 -10.63 -12.17 16.53
CA ASP A 108 -10.57 -13.62 16.73
C ASP A 108 -9.23 -14.23 16.24
N GLY A 109 -8.16 -13.43 16.29
CA GLY A 109 -6.79 -13.86 16.00
C GLY A 109 -6.17 -14.66 17.14
N LEU A 110 -5.01 -15.27 16.87
CA LEU A 110 -4.24 -15.97 17.90
C LEU A 110 -3.83 -15.05 19.06
N GLU A 111 -3.62 -13.76 18.78
CA GLU A 111 -3.21 -12.76 19.76
C GLU A 111 -4.15 -11.55 19.79
N SER A 112 -4.24 -10.95 20.99
CA SER A 112 -4.92 -9.66 21.15
C SER A 112 -4.18 -8.56 20.41
N GLY A 113 -4.94 -7.64 19.80
CA GLY A 113 -4.39 -6.54 19.03
C GLY A 113 -3.69 -6.98 17.73
N SER A 114 -4.03 -8.15 17.20
CA SER A 114 -3.52 -8.61 15.90
C SER A 114 -3.83 -7.58 14.80
N THR A 115 -3.03 -7.60 13.73
CA THR A 115 -3.16 -6.66 12.61
C THR A 115 -2.99 -7.34 11.28
N VAL A 116 -3.61 -6.77 10.25
CA VAL A 116 -3.40 -7.16 8.85
C VAL A 116 -3.05 -5.92 8.05
N THR A 117 -1.97 -6.01 7.30
CA THR A 117 -1.48 -4.96 6.41
C THR A 117 -1.63 -5.42 4.97
N LEU A 118 -2.32 -4.62 4.18
CA LEU A 118 -2.56 -4.85 2.77
C LEU A 118 -1.98 -3.69 1.97
N GLU A 119 -1.16 -3.97 0.97
CA GLU A 119 -0.63 -2.95 0.07
C GLU A 119 -1.09 -3.18 -1.37
N PHE A 120 -1.45 -2.08 -2.02
CA PHE A 120 -2.01 -2.04 -3.36
C PHE A 120 -1.10 -1.20 -4.25
N ASP A 121 -0.79 -1.73 -5.43
CA ASP A 121 -0.08 -1.05 -6.51
C ASP A 121 -1.03 -0.96 -7.70
N ASP A 122 -1.31 0.26 -8.17
CA ASP A 122 -2.31 0.54 -9.21
C ASP A 122 -3.69 -0.14 -8.97
N ASP A 123 -4.21 -0.02 -7.73
CA ASP A 123 -5.46 -0.65 -7.25
C ASP A 123 -5.46 -2.19 -7.20
N GLU A 124 -4.31 -2.84 -7.41
CA GLU A 124 -4.17 -4.29 -7.32
C GLU A 124 -3.46 -4.72 -6.02
N LEU A 125 -4.10 -5.57 -5.22
CA LEU A 125 -3.54 -6.10 -3.98
C LEU A 125 -2.29 -6.93 -4.30
N ASN A 126 -1.13 -6.46 -3.84
CA ASN A 126 0.16 -7.04 -4.20
C ASN A 126 0.99 -7.53 -3.00
N PHE A 127 0.49 -7.26 -1.80
CA PHE A 127 1.14 -7.60 -0.54
C PHE A 127 0.09 -7.78 0.55
N ILE A 128 0.20 -8.90 1.25
CA ILE A 128 -0.67 -9.29 2.36
C ILE A 128 0.26 -9.72 3.48
N SER A 129 0.16 -9.04 4.62
CA SER A 129 0.87 -9.42 5.84
C SER A 129 -0.10 -9.43 7.01
N GLU A 130 0.12 -10.33 7.96
CA GLU A 130 -0.61 -10.40 9.21
C GLU A 130 0.35 -10.61 10.37
N THR A 131 -0.05 -10.12 11.52
CA THR A 131 0.74 -10.18 12.74
C THR A 131 -0.18 -10.54 13.88
N GLY A 132 -0.01 -11.74 14.45
CA GLY A 132 -0.84 -12.23 15.55
C GLY A 132 -2.22 -12.75 15.14
N LEU A 133 -2.60 -12.74 13.85
CA LEU A 133 -3.93 -13.15 13.39
C LEU A 133 -4.00 -14.67 13.19
N ILE A 134 -3.12 -15.21 12.35
CA ILE A 134 -3.02 -16.66 12.08
C ILE A 134 -1.62 -17.22 12.38
N SER A 135 -0.61 -16.35 12.53
CA SER A 135 0.69 -16.67 13.11
C SER A 135 0.86 -15.94 14.44
N LYS A 136 1.68 -16.49 15.33
CA LYS A 136 2.09 -15.78 16.54
C LYS A 136 3.12 -14.71 16.18
N ARG A 137 3.13 -13.60 16.90
CA ARG A 137 4.26 -12.67 16.82
C ARG A 137 5.51 -13.44 17.21
N GLU A 138 6.55 -13.35 16.39
CA GLU A 138 7.86 -13.77 16.84
C GLU A 138 8.26 -12.77 17.93
N ASP A 139 8.56 -13.28 19.14
CA ASP A 139 8.98 -12.46 20.27
C ASP A 139 10.33 -11.82 19.94
N GLU A 140 10.34 -10.73 19.18
CA GLU A 140 11.42 -9.77 19.20
C GLU A 140 11.33 -9.02 20.52
N GLN A 141 11.96 -9.58 21.55
CA GLN A 141 12.41 -8.79 22.68
C GLN A 141 13.35 -7.72 22.12
N ASN A 142 12.85 -6.49 21.95
CA ASN A 142 13.35 -5.27 22.59
C ASN A 142 12.60 -4.06 22.01
N GLU A 143 11.44 -3.74 22.60
CA GLU A 143 11.07 -2.33 22.75
C GLU A 143 11.97 -1.77 23.86
N ASP A 144 12.96 -0.95 23.49
CA ASP A 144 13.40 0.12 24.36
C ASP A 144 13.33 1.42 23.57
N GLU A 145 12.27 2.17 23.88
CA GLU A 145 12.19 3.59 23.72
C GLU A 145 13.30 4.22 24.60
N ASP A 146 14.46 4.52 24.01
CA ASP A 146 15.34 5.55 24.58
C ASP A 146 15.90 6.44 23.48
N THR A 147 15.34 7.65 23.43
CA THR A 147 15.96 8.79 22.79
C THR A 147 17.16 9.19 23.65
N THR A 148 18.30 8.53 23.44
CA THR A 148 19.59 9.09 23.86
C THR A 148 20.42 9.38 22.63
N THR A 149 20.56 10.68 22.36
CA THR A 149 21.54 11.25 21.46
C THR A 149 22.94 10.82 21.90
N VAL A 150 23.52 9.87 21.19
CA VAL A 150 24.97 9.63 21.21
C VAL A 150 25.49 10.01 19.83
N ILE A 151 26.05 11.21 19.74
CA ILE A 151 26.87 11.61 18.58
C ILE A 151 28.19 10.86 18.74
N GLU A 152 28.19 9.57 18.43
CA GLU A 152 29.38 8.90 17.93
C GLU A 152 29.48 9.24 16.44
N ASN A 153 30.70 9.42 15.93
CA ASN A 153 30.89 9.69 14.51
C ASN A 153 30.50 8.43 13.73
N GLU A 154 29.23 8.27 13.39
CA GLU A 154 28.72 7.17 12.58
C GLU A 154 29.57 7.09 11.30
N THR A 155 30.18 5.93 11.11
CA THR A 155 30.90 5.66 9.87
C THR A 155 29.91 5.59 8.71
N GLU A 156 30.38 5.76 7.48
CA GLU A 156 29.51 5.53 6.32
C GLU A 156 28.92 4.11 6.29
N GLU A 157 29.58 3.12 6.92
CA GLU A 157 29.07 1.75 7.03
C GLU A 157 27.87 1.68 7.97
N ASP A 158 27.96 2.32 9.13
CA ASP A 158 26.86 2.41 10.12
C ASP A 158 25.64 3.09 9.50
N GLN A 159 25.84 4.19 8.79
CA GLN A 159 24.74 4.88 8.08
C GLN A 159 24.07 4.00 7.03
N ILE A 160 24.82 3.11 6.35
CA ILE A 160 24.21 2.18 5.38
C ILE A 160 23.46 1.07 6.13
N ASN A 161 24.01 0.54 7.23
CA ASN A 161 23.31 -0.43 8.08
C ASN A 161 21.97 0.13 8.55
N ASP A 162 21.97 1.33 9.13
CA ASP A 162 20.75 2.00 9.62
C ASP A 162 19.73 2.21 8.49
N LEU A 163 20.20 2.56 7.29
CA LEU A 163 19.31 2.70 6.15
C LEU A 163 18.68 1.37 5.73
N VAL A 164 19.40 0.26 5.83
CA VAL A 164 18.85 -1.06 5.54
C VAL A 164 17.85 -1.48 6.63
N GLU A 165 18.24 -1.44 7.90
CA GLU A 165 17.41 -1.91 9.02
C GLU A 165 16.11 -1.11 9.15
N ASN A 166 16.19 0.23 9.03
CA ASN A 166 15.02 1.08 9.21
C ASN A 166 14.07 1.12 8.01
N ASN A 167 14.49 0.68 6.81
CA ASN A 167 13.71 0.88 5.58
C ASN A 167 13.41 -0.40 4.80
N LEU A 168 14.18 -1.48 4.99
CA LEU A 168 14.01 -2.72 4.23
C LEU A 168 13.44 -3.83 5.13
N LYS A 169 12.21 -4.25 4.86
CA LYS A 169 11.51 -5.28 5.66
C LYS A 169 11.89 -6.70 5.19
N ASN A 170 12.03 -7.63 6.14
CA ASN A 170 12.36 -9.04 5.87
C ASN A 170 13.71 -9.22 5.15
N VAL A 171 14.64 -8.30 5.38
CA VAL A 171 15.98 -8.31 4.81
C VAL A 171 16.99 -8.47 5.95
N SER A 172 17.94 -9.39 5.79
CA SER A 172 19.11 -9.49 6.66
C SER A 172 20.35 -8.99 5.93
N ILE A 173 21.24 -8.33 6.66
CA ILE A 173 22.53 -7.86 6.16
C ILE A 173 23.53 -9.00 6.33
N ASP A 174 24.09 -9.48 5.21
CA ASP A 174 25.17 -10.47 5.24
C ASP A 174 26.52 -9.79 5.48
N LYS A 175 26.74 -8.68 4.78
CA LYS A 175 28.01 -7.94 4.78
C LYS A 175 27.86 -6.56 4.14
N ILE A 176 28.53 -5.56 4.68
CA ILE A 176 28.78 -4.28 4.01
C ILE A 176 30.29 -4.10 3.88
N GLU A 177 30.76 -3.62 2.74
CA GLU A 177 32.15 -3.26 2.52
C GLU A 177 32.24 -1.88 1.89
N LEU A 178 33.09 -1.02 2.45
CA LEU A 178 33.44 0.27 1.86
C LEU A 178 34.88 0.23 1.37
N ASN A 179 35.04 0.31 0.06
CA ASN A 179 36.35 0.38 -0.59
C ASN A 179 36.60 1.78 -1.11
N GLN A 180 37.79 2.33 -0.88
CA GLN A 180 38.12 3.63 -1.45
C GLN A 180 38.23 3.54 -2.98
N ASP A 181 37.59 4.47 -3.68
CA ASP A 181 37.72 4.61 -5.13
C ASP A 181 39.07 5.27 -5.46
N MET A 182 40.09 4.45 -5.69
CA MET A 182 41.45 4.88 -6.03
C MET A 182 41.55 5.58 -7.40
N SER A 183 40.50 5.54 -8.23
CA SER A 183 40.50 6.20 -9.54
C SER A 183 40.24 7.71 -9.45
N LYS A 184 39.76 8.21 -8.30
CA LYS A 184 39.38 9.61 -8.12
C LYS A 184 40.33 10.34 -7.20
N ASN A 185 40.72 11.54 -7.64
CA ASN A 185 41.72 12.39 -6.97
C ASN A 185 41.12 13.25 -5.83
N LYS A 186 40.05 12.76 -5.18
CA LYS A 186 39.32 13.45 -4.10
C LYS A 186 39.41 12.61 -2.82
N GLU A 187 39.61 13.27 -1.68
CA GLU A 187 39.59 12.59 -0.39
C GLU A 187 38.19 12.03 -0.09
N LYS A 188 38.13 10.77 0.38
CA LYS A 188 36.93 10.06 0.88
C LYS A 188 35.82 9.83 -0.16
N GLN A 189 36.15 9.20 -1.29
CA GLN A 189 35.17 8.62 -2.20
C GLN A 189 35.18 7.10 -2.10
N TYR A 190 34.02 6.50 -1.88
CA TYR A 190 33.87 5.07 -1.63
C TYR A 190 33.02 4.36 -2.69
N ILE A 191 33.35 3.08 -2.87
CA ILE A 191 32.55 2.06 -3.52
C ILE A 191 31.95 1.21 -2.39
N ALA A 192 30.64 1.27 -2.24
CA ALA A 192 29.90 0.46 -1.27
C ALA A 192 29.49 -0.87 -1.92
N LEU A 193 29.84 -1.98 -1.29
CA LEU A 193 29.39 -3.33 -1.62
C LEU A 193 28.46 -3.80 -0.49
N VAL A 194 27.18 -3.97 -0.80
CA VAL A 194 26.15 -4.31 0.19
C VAL A 194 25.59 -5.69 -0.17
N HIS A 195 25.78 -6.66 0.73
CA HIS A 195 25.30 -8.02 0.58
C HIS A 195 24.08 -8.23 1.48
N LEU A 196 22.93 -8.50 0.87
CA LEU A 196 21.64 -8.61 1.54
C LEU A 196 21.00 -9.96 1.24
N SER A 197 20.17 -10.44 2.16
CA SER A 197 19.34 -11.63 1.97
C SER A 197 17.87 -11.30 2.21
N PHE A 198 17.01 -11.65 1.26
CA PHE A 198 15.57 -11.50 1.38
C PHE A 198 14.92 -12.81 1.81
N ASN A 199 14.32 -12.81 3.00
CA ASN A 199 13.96 -14.05 3.69
C ASN A 199 12.46 -14.41 3.60
N LEU A 200 11.60 -13.46 3.20
CA LEU A 200 10.17 -13.70 3.08
C LEU A 200 9.86 -14.52 1.81
N LYS A 201 9.30 -15.72 2.02
CA LYS A 201 8.96 -16.65 0.95
C LYS A 201 7.84 -16.11 0.06
N ASN A 202 8.11 -15.98 -1.24
CA ASN A 202 7.14 -15.62 -2.27
C ASN A 202 7.52 -16.22 -3.63
N THR A 203 6.86 -15.81 -4.72
CA THR A 203 7.19 -16.29 -6.07
C THR A 203 8.54 -15.73 -6.54
N PRO A 204 9.32 -16.45 -7.38
CA PRO A 204 10.59 -15.96 -7.91
C PRO A 204 10.50 -14.58 -8.58
N GLU A 205 9.44 -14.35 -9.35
CA GLU A 205 9.17 -13.08 -10.02
C GLU A 205 8.94 -11.93 -9.02
N ARG A 206 8.24 -12.20 -7.90
CA ARG A 206 8.01 -11.22 -6.85
C ARG A 206 9.28 -10.94 -6.06
N ALA A 207 10.05 -11.97 -5.71
CA ALA A 207 11.34 -11.83 -5.07
C ALA A 207 12.27 -10.92 -5.90
N LYS A 208 12.29 -11.13 -7.22
CA LYS A 208 12.99 -10.25 -8.17
C LYS A 208 12.48 -8.81 -8.12
N LYS A 209 11.16 -8.58 -8.21
CA LYS A 209 10.59 -7.22 -8.15
C LYS A 209 10.94 -6.52 -6.84
N ILE A 210 10.78 -7.19 -5.70
CA ILE A 210 11.07 -6.62 -4.37
C ILE A 210 12.54 -6.26 -4.23
N THR A 211 13.45 -7.19 -4.53
CA THR A 211 14.89 -6.95 -4.42
C THR A 211 15.35 -5.83 -5.36
N GLN A 212 14.74 -5.69 -6.53
CA GLN A 212 14.97 -4.54 -7.42
C GLN A 212 14.49 -3.23 -6.78
N THR A 213 13.24 -3.15 -6.33
CA THR A 213 12.68 -1.94 -5.71
C THR A 213 13.46 -1.52 -4.45
N TYR A 214 13.84 -2.47 -3.61
CA TYR A 214 14.67 -2.22 -2.42
C TYR A 214 16.06 -1.71 -2.80
N SER A 215 16.64 -2.20 -3.89
CA SER A 215 17.91 -1.68 -4.39
C SER A 215 17.80 -0.23 -4.86
N GLU A 216 16.71 0.11 -5.54
CA GLU A 216 16.45 1.48 -6.03
C GLU A 216 16.20 2.46 -4.87
N ASP A 217 15.40 2.07 -3.88
CA ASP A 217 15.13 2.89 -2.68
C ASP A 217 16.41 3.11 -1.86
N LEU A 218 17.19 2.05 -1.61
CA LEU A 218 18.46 2.15 -0.90
C LEU A 218 19.45 3.05 -1.65
N ALA A 219 19.55 2.92 -2.99
CA ALA A 219 20.39 3.78 -3.81
C ALA A 219 19.95 5.25 -3.73
N ALA A 220 18.66 5.54 -3.74
CA ALA A 220 18.14 6.90 -3.58
C ALA A 220 18.51 7.50 -2.22
N ARG A 221 18.33 6.74 -1.13
CA ARG A 221 18.64 7.18 0.24
C ARG A 221 20.13 7.41 0.46
N ILE A 222 20.99 6.49 0.00
CA ILE A 222 22.46 6.67 0.05
C ILE A 222 22.89 7.85 -0.82
N GLY A 223 22.26 8.03 -1.99
CA GLY A 223 22.44 9.19 -2.85
C GLY A 223 22.21 10.51 -2.10
N ASP A 224 21.14 10.56 -1.31
CA ASP A 224 20.75 11.74 -0.56
C ASP A 224 21.59 11.95 0.72
N LYS A 225 21.79 10.91 1.52
CA LYS A 225 22.38 11.04 2.87
C LYS A 225 23.91 10.89 2.90
N ILE A 226 24.47 10.01 2.07
CA ILE A 226 25.88 9.59 2.18
C ILE A 226 26.67 10.04 0.96
N LYS A 227 27.07 11.33 0.95
CA LYS A 227 27.70 11.97 -0.23
C LYS A 227 29.10 11.44 -0.57
N SER A 228 29.76 10.75 0.36
CA SER A 228 31.08 10.13 0.17
C SER A 228 31.02 8.81 -0.63
N VAL A 229 29.85 8.19 -0.82
CA VAL A 229 29.70 6.98 -1.64
C VAL A 229 29.44 7.36 -3.10
N ASP A 230 30.32 7.00 -4.03
CA ASP A 230 30.22 7.34 -5.46
C ASP A 230 29.72 6.17 -6.31
N GLN A 231 29.88 4.95 -5.82
CA GLN A 231 29.40 3.73 -6.47
C GLN A 231 28.79 2.81 -5.42
N LEU A 232 27.66 2.19 -5.77
CA LEU A 232 26.94 1.26 -4.91
C LEU A 232 26.66 -0.02 -5.69
N ILE A 233 27.01 -1.17 -5.11
CA ILE A 233 26.70 -2.47 -5.66
C ILE A 233 25.97 -3.27 -4.59
N ILE A 234 24.75 -3.71 -4.91
CA ILE A 234 23.90 -4.47 -4.01
C ILE A 234 23.77 -5.90 -4.54
N PHE A 235 24.10 -6.88 -3.70
CA PHE A 235 24.00 -8.30 -3.97
C PHE A 235 22.87 -8.91 -3.15
N TRP A 236 22.00 -9.68 -3.80
CA TRP A 236 20.86 -10.32 -3.15
C TRP A 236 20.96 -11.84 -3.15
N LYS A 237 20.90 -12.42 -1.96
CA LYS A 237 20.52 -13.83 -1.76
C LYS A 237 19.03 -13.94 -1.52
N ILE A 238 18.46 -15.05 -1.97
CA ILE A 238 17.04 -15.37 -1.76
C ILE A 238 17.00 -16.84 -1.32
N PRO A 239 17.23 -17.12 -0.02
CA PRO A 239 17.59 -18.46 0.44
C PRO A 239 16.56 -19.54 0.13
N TYR A 240 15.27 -19.18 0.07
CA TYR A 240 14.20 -20.13 -0.26
C TYR A 240 14.08 -20.47 -1.75
N LEU A 241 14.77 -19.73 -2.64
CA LEU A 241 14.87 -20.04 -4.06
C LEU A 241 16.18 -20.75 -4.38
N ASN A 242 17.28 -20.27 -3.79
CA ASN A 242 18.59 -20.89 -3.87
C ASN A 242 19.38 -20.47 -2.62
N ASP A 243 19.70 -21.44 -1.78
CA ASP A 243 20.32 -21.24 -0.47
C ASP A 243 21.76 -20.71 -0.54
N ASN A 244 22.45 -20.97 -1.66
CA ASN A 244 23.88 -20.70 -1.78
C ASN A 244 24.26 -19.70 -2.88
N ALA A 245 23.28 -19.16 -3.62
CA ALA A 245 23.54 -18.28 -4.76
C ALA A 245 23.08 -16.83 -4.54
N VAL A 246 23.89 -15.90 -5.03
CA VAL A 246 23.46 -14.51 -5.27
C VAL A 246 22.61 -14.49 -6.53
N LEU A 247 21.31 -14.22 -6.38
CA LEU A 247 20.35 -14.25 -7.48
C LEU A 247 20.18 -12.89 -8.16
N ALA A 248 20.47 -11.78 -7.47
CA ALA A 248 20.42 -10.46 -8.09
C ALA A 248 21.65 -9.63 -7.73
N LYS A 249 22.10 -8.83 -8.69
CA LYS A 249 23.13 -7.81 -8.52
C LYS A 249 22.65 -6.52 -9.18
N ASN A 250 22.61 -5.43 -8.41
CA ASN A 250 22.27 -4.10 -8.91
C ASN A 250 23.45 -3.16 -8.65
N SER A 251 23.94 -2.49 -9.69
CA SER A 251 25.04 -1.55 -9.61
C SER A 251 24.57 -0.15 -9.97
N TYR A 252 25.01 0.83 -9.20
CA TYR A 252 24.66 2.23 -9.36
C TYR A 252 25.91 3.10 -9.32
N VAL A 253 25.92 4.15 -10.13
CA VAL A 253 27.00 5.17 -10.14
C VAL A 253 26.39 6.53 -9.87
N ARG A 254 27.06 7.33 -9.04
CA ARG A 254 26.61 8.67 -8.70
C ARG A 254 26.71 9.60 -9.90
N SER A 255 25.61 10.28 -10.18
CA SER A 255 25.48 11.35 -11.18
C SER A 255 24.89 12.59 -10.52
N GLY A 256 25.76 13.49 -10.06
CA GLY A 256 25.35 14.67 -9.29
C GLY A 256 24.85 14.28 -7.89
N SER A 257 23.63 14.70 -7.53
CA SER A 257 23.02 14.40 -6.23
C SER A 257 22.34 13.03 -6.14
N HIS A 258 22.21 12.30 -7.25
CA HIS A 258 21.45 11.05 -7.33
C HIS A 258 22.30 9.91 -7.91
N PHE A 259 21.85 8.68 -7.72
CA PHE A 259 22.40 7.50 -8.37
C PHE A 259 21.66 7.20 -9.67
N ILE A 260 22.39 6.72 -10.68
CA ILE A 260 21.83 6.14 -11.90
C ILE A 260 22.21 4.66 -11.98
N ILE A 261 21.36 3.86 -12.61
CA ILE A 261 21.62 2.44 -12.85
C ILE A 261 22.81 2.30 -13.80
N ALA A 262 23.83 1.54 -13.39
CA ALA A 262 25.00 1.23 -14.20
C ALA A 262 24.95 -0.18 -14.79
N ASP A 263 24.51 -1.16 -14.00
CA ASP A 263 24.40 -2.56 -14.39
C ASP A 263 23.34 -3.28 -13.54
N GLN A 264 22.63 -4.24 -14.12
CA GLN A 264 21.68 -5.09 -13.41
C GLN A 264 21.79 -6.51 -13.96
N ALA A 265 22.00 -7.47 -13.06
CA ALA A 265 22.05 -8.88 -13.39
C ALA A 265 21.10 -9.66 -12.47
N TYR A 266 20.35 -10.58 -13.08
CA TYR A 266 19.49 -11.51 -12.35
C TYR A 266 19.71 -12.92 -12.88
N GLN A 267 19.99 -13.85 -11.96
CA GLN A 267 20.10 -15.27 -12.26
C GLN A 267 18.79 -15.95 -11.89
N PRO A 268 18.10 -16.60 -12.84
CA PRO A 268 16.92 -17.38 -12.51
C PRO A 268 17.30 -18.54 -11.56
N PRO A 269 16.43 -18.92 -10.62
CA PRO A 269 16.66 -20.09 -9.78
C PRO A 269 16.87 -21.33 -10.67
N LEU A 270 17.79 -22.21 -10.27
CA LEU A 270 17.94 -23.51 -10.92
C LEU A 270 16.63 -24.31 -10.68
N GLN A 271 15.99 -24.76 -11.76
CA GLN A 271 14.81 -25.63 -11.72
C GLN A 271 15.16 -27.03 -11.21
#